data_AF-A0A940MWX7-F1
#
_entry.id   AF-A0A940MWX7-F1
#
_cell.length_a   1.000
_cell.length_b   1.000
_cell.length_c   1.000
_cell.angle_alpha   90.00
_cell.angle_beta   90.00
_cell.angle_gamma   90.00
#
_symmetry.space_group_name_H-M   'P 1'
#
loop_
_entity.id
_entity.type
_entity.pdbx_description
1 polymer ?
#
loop_
_entity_poly.entity_id
_entity_poly.type
_entity_poly.pdbx_seq_one_letter_code
_entity_poly.pdbx_strand_id
1 'polypeptide(L)'
;MPWPNIRRSVAAQMAILVSSAIFTAASLGFLGLGLPPPAADWGGMVQSGFEYLPLNPMLSLAPGAAVALTVLGFYLFGQTID
;
A
#
# COMPACT_ATOMS: atom_id res chain seq x y z
N MET A 1 5.95 30.09 -22.26
CA MET A 1 5.31 29.40 -21.13
C MET A 1 5.50 27.90 -21.35
N PRO A 2 6.32 27.18 -20.54
CA PRO A 2 6.77 25.84 -20.89
C PRO A 2 5.73 24.79 -20.46
N TRP A 3 4.69 24.58 -21.28
CA TRP A 3 3.69 23.54 -21.04
C TRP A 3 3.80 22.21 -21.84
N PRO A 4 4.97 21.68 -22.26
CA PRO A 4 4.98 20.35 -22.89
C PRO A 4 4.99 19.16 -21.91
N ASN A 5 5.60 19.30 -20.71
CA ASN A 5 5.96 18.15 -19.87
C ASN A 5 5.13 17.97 -18.58
N ILE A 6 4.25 18.91 -18.24
CA ILE A 6 3.53 18.88 -16.97
C ILE A 6 2.57 17.69 -16.86
N ARG A 7 2.00 17.23 -17.97
CA ARG A 7 1.14 16.03 -17.97
C ARG A 7 1.88 14.77 -17.50
N ARG A 8 3.18 14.63 -17.81
CA ARG A 8 3.99 13.48 -17.38
C ARG A 8 4.33 13.57 -15.90
N SER A 9 4.84 14.72 -15.45
CA SER A 9 5.19 14.91 -14.05
C SER A 9 3.95 14.88 -13.13
N VAL A 10 2.80 15.38 -13.59
CA VAL A 10 1.53 15.17 -12.86
C VAL A 10 1.17 13.70 -12.77
N ALA A 11 1.28 12.93 -13.86
CA ALA A 11 0.98 11.51 -13.83
C ALA A 11 1.92 10.72 -12.89
N ALA A 12 3.21 11.03 -12.92
CA ALA A 12 4.20 10.46 -12.02
C ALA A 12 3.91 10.80 -10.54
N GLN A 13 3.65 12.07 -10.25
CA GLN A 13 3.27 12.53 -8.92
C GLN A 13 2.01 11.84 -8.41
N MET A 14 1.01 11.64 -9.27
CA MET A 14 -0.21 10.91 -8.91
C MET A 14 0.08 9.45 -8.55
N ALA A 15 0.96 8.77 -9.28
CA ALA A 15 1.35 7.39 -8.94
C ALA A 15 2.06 7.31 -7.58
N ILE A 16 2.94 8.26 -7.29
CA ILE A 16 3.61 8.37 -5.98
C ILE A 16 2.57 8.63 -4.88
N LEU A 17 1.63 9.55 -5.09
CA LEU A 17 0.56 9.83 -4.13
C LEU A 17 -0.33 8.61 -3.86
N VAL A 18 -0.66 7.83 -4.90
CA VAL A 18 -1.42 6.58 -4.76
C VAL A 18 -0.64 5.57 -3.91
N SER A 19 0.66 5.40 -4.14
CA SER A 19 1.49 4.51 -3.32
C SER A 19 1.46 4.91 -1.84
N SER A 20 1.58 6.23 -1.56
CA SER A 20 1.48 6.75 -0.19
C SER A 20 0.10 6.55 0.42
N ALA A 21 -0.98 6.73 -0.35
CA ALA A 21 -2.34 6.53 0.13
C ALA A 21 -2.59 5.06 0.51
N ILE A 22 -2.12 4.10 -0.31
CA ILE A 22 -2.19 2.66 -0.02
C ILE A 22 -1.43 2.33 1.26
N PHE A 23 -0.20 2.84 1.40
CA PHE A 23 0.60 2.62 2.61
C PHE A 23 -0.09 3.15 3.87
N THR A 24 -0.65 4.36 3.79
CA THR A 24 -1.41 4.96 4.90
C THR A 24 -2.66 4.15 5.22
N ALA A 25 -3.44 3.72 4.22
CA ALA A 25 -4.62 2.89 4.42
C ALA A 25 -4.29 1.56 5.10
N ALA A 26 -3.22 0.88 4.65
CA ALA A 26 -2.74 -0.35 5.27
C ALA A 26 -2.24 -0.13 6.71
N SER A 27 -1.59 1.01 6.97
CA SER A 27 -1.15 1.39 8.32
C SER A 27 -2.33 1.65 9.25
N LEU A 28 -3.38 2.31 8.76
CA LEU A 28 -4.63 2.50 9.52
C LEU A 28 -5.32 1.16 9.79
N GLY A 29 -5.40 0.29 8.79
CA GLY A 29 -5.89 -1.07 8.95
C GLY A 29 -5.12 -1.85 10.00
N PHE A 30 -3.79 -1.73 9.99
CA PHE A 30 -2.91 -2.35 10.97
C PHE A 30 -3.16 -1.85 12.41
N LEU A 31 -3.52 -0.58 12.55
CA LEU A 31 -3.87 0.04 13.84
C LEU A 31 -5.32 -0.28 14.28
N GLY A 32 -6.08 -1.07 13.50
CA GLY A 32 -7.48 -1.39 13.78
C GLY A 32 -8.47 -0.30 13.36
N LEU A 33 -8.01 0.71 12.60
CA LEU A 33 -8.84 1.78 12.03
C LEU A 33 -9.23 1.51 10.57
N GLY A 34 -9.09 0.26 10.13
CA GLY A 34 -9.40 -0.19 8.78
C GLY A 34 -10.86 -0.57 8.57
N LEU A 35 -11.10 -1.37 7.53
CA LEU A 35 -12.44 -1.85 7.22
C LEU A 35 -12.85 -2.95 8.22
N PRO A 36 -14.10 -2.93 8.72
CA PRO A 36 -14.58 -4.01 9.56
C PRO A 36 -14.68 -5.33 8.77
N PRO A 37 -14.44 -6.49 9.40
CA PRO A 37 -14.76 -7.79 8.80
C PRO A 37 -16.24 -7.81 8.34
N PRO A 38 -16.59 -8.44 7.20
CA PRO A 38 -15.84 -9.40 6.39
C PRO A 38 -15.05 -8.78 5.22
N ALA A 39 -14.97 -7.46 5.14
CA ALA A 39 -14.22 -6.81 4.07
C ALA A 39 -12.72 -7.14 4.19
N ALA A 40 -12.08 -7.42 3.04
CA ALA A 40 -10.66 -7.71 3.01
C ALA A 40 -9.86 -6.42 3.21
N ASP A 41 -9.27 -6.26 4.39
CA ASP A 41 -8.30 -5.21 4.71
C ASP A 41 -6.94 -5.84 5.00
N TRP A 42 -5.99 -5.68 4.09
CA TRP A 42 -4.65 -6.24 4.23
C TRP A 42 -3.92 -5.70 5.46
N GLY A 43 -4.18 -4.45 5.87
CA GLY A 43 -3.62 -3.88 7.10
C GLY A 43 -4.10 -4.63 8.35
N GLY A 44 -5.41 -4.77 8.49
CA GLY A 44 -6.02 -5.54 9.59
C GLY A 44 -5.68 -7.04 9.55
N MET A 45 -5.47 -7.61 8.36
CA MET A 45 -5.00 -9.00 8.23
C MET A 45 -3.57 -9.19 8.75
N VAL A 46 -2.67 -8.23 8.51
CA VAL A 46 -1.32 -8.25 9.12
C VAL A 46 -1.43 -8.18 10.64
N GLN A 47 -2.28 -7.30 11.16
CA GLN A 47 -2.52 -7.13 12.60
C GLN A 47 -3.02 -8.41 13.26
N SER A 48 -4.10 -8.99 12.74
CA SER A 48 -4.65 -10.24 13.27
C SER A 48 -3.68 -11.42 13.14
N GLY A 49 -2.86 -11.44 12.08
CA GLY A 49 -1.81 -12.43 11.90
C GLY A 49 -0.66 -12.36 12.91
N PHE A 50 -0.45 -11.23 13.61
CA PHE A 50 0.64 -11.11 14.59
C PHE A 50 0.53 -12.12 15.73
N GLU A 51 -0.69 -12.36 16.22
CA GLU A 51 -0.96 -13.34 17.28
C GLU A 51 -0.66 -14.78 16.85
N TYR A 52 -0.75 -15.04 15.54
CA TYR A 52 -0.49 -16.35 14.95
C TYR A 52 0.94 -16.51 14.40
N LEU A 53 1.83 -15.54 14.57
CA LEU A 53 3.23 -15.65 14.10
C LEU A 53 3.95 -16.94 14.56
N PRO A 54 3.79 -17.39 15.84
CA PRO A 54 4.43 -18.63 16.28
C PRO A 54 3.84 -19.89 15.63
N LEU A 55 2.60 -19.81 15.15
CA LEU A 55 1.85 -20.95 14.62
C LEU A 55 1.95 -21.04 13.09
N ASN A 56 1.68 -19.92 12.41
CA ASN A 56 1.71 -19.80 10.97
C ASN A 56 2.04 -18.33 10.58
N PRO A 57 3.33 -18.01 10.39
CA PRO A 57 3.76 -16.64 10.09
C PRO A 57 3.22 -16.14 8.74
N MET A 58 2.80 -17.03 7.86
CA MET A 58 2.28 -16.66 6.54
C MET A 58 0.95 -15.92 6.61
N LEU A 59 0.20 -16.07 7.71
CA LEU A 59 -1.03 -15.32 7.94
C LEU A 59 -0.80 -13.81 8.06
N SER A 60 0.37 -13.39 8.58
CA SER A 60 0.75 -11.97 8.66
C SER A 60 1.66 -11.55 7.49
N LEU A 61 2.59 -12.42 7.08
CA LEU A 61 3.56 -12.10 6.03
C LEU A 61 2.93 -11.99 4.63
N ALA A 62 1.96 -12.83 4.29
CA ALA A 62 1.32 -12.76 2.97
C ALA A 62 0.60 -11.42 2.71
N PRO A 63 -0.31 -10.93 3.59
CA PRO A 63 -0.92 -9.62 3.39
C PRO A 63 0.10 -8.48 3.51
N GLY A 64 1.11 -8.61 4.36
CA GLY A 64 2.19 -7.62 4.46
C GLY A 64 3.01 -7.50 3.17
N ALA A 65 3.34 -8.63 2.55
CA ALA A 65 4.02 -8.67 1.26
C ALA A 65 3.14 -8.11 0.13
N ALA A 66 1.83 -8.37 0.15
CA ALA A 66 0.90 -7.80 -0.84
C ALA A 66 0.86 -6.26 -0.76
N VAL A 67 0.79 -5.69 0.45
CA VAL A 67 0.88 -4.24 0.65
C VAL A 67 2.24 -3.71 0.18
N ALA A 68 3.34 -4.35 0.58
CA ALA A 68 4.68 -3.91 0.19
C ALA A 68 4.87 -3.90 -1.33
N LEU A 69 4.46 -4.97 -2.02
CA LEU A 69 4.57 -5.08 -3.47
C LEU A 69 3.71 -4.05 -4.21
N THR A 70 2.49 -3.79 -3.73
CA THR A 70 1.62 -2.77 -4.35
C THR A 70 2.17 -1.37 -4.16
N VAL A 71 2.60 -1.00 -2.95
CA VAL A 71 3.21 0.31 -2.67
C VAL A 71 4.48 0.49 -3.52
N LEU A 72 5.38 -0.50 -3.52
CA LEU A 72 6.61 -0.44 -4.30
C LEU A 72 6.32 -0.37 -5.81
N GLY A 73 5.37 -1.13 -6.32
CA GLY A 73 4.98 -1.10 -7.73
C GLY A 73 4.53 0.28 -8.19
N PHE A 74 3.62 0.92 -7.45
CA PHE A 74 3.16 2.27 -7.78
C PHE A 74 4.24 3.34 -7.59
N TYR A 75 5.04 3.22 -6.54
CA TYR A 75 6.12 4.16 -6.25
C TYR A 75 7.19 4.14 -7.36
N LEU A 76 7.69 2.96 -7.70
CA LEU A 76 8.68 2.79 -8.78
C LEU A 76 8.11 3.21 -10.12
N PHE A 77 6.85 2.86 -10.42
CA PHE A 77 6.18 3.30 -11.64
C PHE A 77 6.13 4.82 -11.77
N GLY A 78 5.76 5.53 -10.69
CA GLY A 78 5.80 6.99 -10.66
C GLY A 78 7.20 7.54 -10.95
N GLN A 79 8.23 7.00 -10.30
CA GLN A 79 9.62 7.40 -10.54
C GLN A 79 10.11 7.16 -11.96
N THR A 80 9.60 6.15 -12.67
CA THR A 80 9.98 5.94 -14.07
C THR A 80 9.38 6.95 -15.05
N ILE A 81 8.31 7.65 -14.64
CA ILE A 81 7.55 8.58 -15.48
C ILE A 81 7.98 10.04 -15.24
N ASP A 82 8.41 10.36 -14.02
CA ASP A 82 8.99 11.67 -13.65
C ASP A 82 10.31 11.93 -14.42
#